data_AF-A0A8H2XI16-F1
#
_entry.id   AF-A0A8H2XI16-F1
#
_cell.length_a   1.000
_cell.length_b   1.000
_cell.length_c   1.000
_cell.angle_alpha   90.00
_cell.angle_beta   90.00
_cell.angle_gamma   90.00
#
_symmetry.space_group_name_H-M   'P 1'
#
loop_
_entity.id
_entity.type
_entity.pdbx_description
1 polymer ?
#
loop_
_entity_poly.entity_id
_entity_poly.type
_entity_poly.pdbx_seq_one_letter_code
_entity_poly.pdbx_strand_id
1 'polypeptide(L)'
;MEGRSLYGPILIASPGSTPSQHGIVDVANSQWTQKVDLVSIFPPEIFEYIADNLFVLTPPQKNYCGPIHSRKPPFTDVHGFMAASPALHDIGMIRWVCVLTIRDPEDWAMVLDKSNLIRELICLDGVFSSNHHAILHRFPYLHSITIDAHSDVYKNEMGRFSYRDVFSTLPPNVVQLEITCAHGPDLKIIEMVRGCCPNIEALRLGRCTMFNRATPCQFWQGFPFDHDAYIASNGTDDYAHSVAQEINSLAQLKHLRLGVYLAPSTAVLAHRAYHVRKEAAPALINWQQALTDAAVHHAVNGPPDVSLLVEFYYPSPAPELDFGPDSCSFCREAFYDQSKDFERSASAVMKTIIPSLEIVEWMDWFTPSHLGVSRYDVKRPQAVAAS
;
A
#
# COMPACT_ATOMS: atom_id res chain seq x y z
N MET A 1 -32.78 13.56 28.02
CA MET A 1 -32.37 12.22 28.50
C MET A 1 -30.88 12.09 28.22
N GLU A 2 -30.10 12.28 29.27
CA GLU A 2 -28.64 12.34 29.24
C GLU A 2 -28.08 10.91 29.23
N GLY A 3 -27.43 10.53 28.12
CA GLY A 3 -26.75 9.25 27.97
C GLY A 3 -25.29 9.38 28.34
N ARG A 4 -24.91 8.79 29.48
CA ARG A 4 -23.56 8.74 30.03
C ARG A 4 -22.60 7.98 29.12
N SER A 5 -21.47 8.60 28.81
CA SER A 5 -20.28 7.95 28.25
C SER A 5 -19.58 7.12 29.33
N LEU A 6 -19.40 5.82 29.08
CA LEU A 6 -18.67 4.87 29.92
C LEU A 6 -17.34 4.50 29.26
N TYR A 7 -16.38 5.43 29.20
CA TYR A 7 -14.95 5.09 29.03
C TYR A 7 -14.10 6.17 29.69
N GLY A 8 -13.66 5.90 30.93
CA GLY A 8 -12.65 6.68 31.63
C GLY A 8 -11.24 6.16 31.32
N PRO A 9 -10.22 7.04 31.26
CA PRO A 9 -8.84 6.63 31.04
C PRO A 9 -8.27 5.93 32.30
N ILE A 10 -7.61 4.78 32.08
CA ILE A 10 -6.85 4.06 33.11
C ILE A 10 -5.59 4.89 33.42
N LEU A 11 -5.63 5.61 34.53
CA LEU A 11 -4.46 6.22 35.16
C LEU A 11 -3.73 5.14 35.96
N ILE A 12 -2.53 4.77 35.52
CA ILE A 12 -1.60 3.96 36.32
C ILE A 12 -0.99 4.90 37.36
N ALA A 13 -1.56 4.90 38.56
CA ALA A 13 -0.99 5.53 39.74
C ALA A 13 -0.05 4.51 40.42
N SER A 14 1.25 4.83 40.47
CA SER A 14 2.19 4.13 41.35
C SER A 14 1.95 4.52 42.81
N PRO A 15 1.76 3.55 43.73
CA PRO A 15 1.52 3.86 45.13
C PRO A 15 2.83 3.99 45.92
N GLY A 16 2.85 4.99 46.80
CA GLY A 16 3.22 4.78 48.21
C GLY A 16 4.71 4.79 48.54
N SER A 17 5.22 5.99 48.79
CA SER A 17 6.36 6.22 49.69
C SER A 17 5.96 5.99 51.16
N THR A 18 6.72 5.16 51.86
CA THR A 18 6.88 5.24 53.34
C THR A 18 8.35 5.05 53.71
N PRO A 19 8.84 5.71 54.77
CA PRO A 19 10.26 5.80 55.08
C PRO A 19 10.70 4.65 55.99
N SER A 20 11.77 3.94 55.60
CA SER A 20 12.47 3.00 56.45
C SER A 20 13.93 3.43 56.56
N GLN A 21 14.27 4.02 57.70
CA GLN A 21 15.64 4.20 58.14
C GLN A 21 16.24 2.82 58.46
N HIS A 22 17.25 2.40 57.71
CA HIS A 22 18.37 1.66 58.29
C HIS A 22 19.61 1.86 57.43
N GLY A 23 20.65 2.40 58.06
CA GLY A 23 21.93 2.70 57.45
C GLY A 23 22.64 1.47 56.92
N ILE A 24 23.00 1.55 55.65
CA ILE A 24 24.23 0.97 55.11
C ILE A 24 24.92 2.15 54.43
N VAL A 25 26.08 2.52 54.97
CA VAL A 25 26.96 3.53 54.38
C VAL A 25 27.60 2.86 53.17
N ASP A 26 26.94 2.93 52.02
CA ASP A 26 27.57 2.61 50.75
C ASP A 26 28.50 3.79 50.41
N VAL A 27 29.79 3.61 50.74
CA VAL A 27 30.88 4.43 50.21
C VAL A 27 31.08 4.04 48.75
N ALA A 28 30.08 4.34 47.91
CA ALA A 28 30.26 4.34 46.48
C ALA A 28 31.16 5.52 46.16
N ASN A 29 32.43 5.22 45.88
CA ASN A 29 33.42 6.13 45.33
C ASN A 29 32.81 6.88 44.13
N SER A 30 32.30 8.09 44.39
CA SER A 30 31.81 9.08 43.42
C SER A 30 32.98 9.74 42.67
N GLN A 31 33.97 8.93 42.30
CA GLN A 31 35.20 9.38 41.70
C GLN A 31 35.25 8.86 40.26
N TRP A 32 34.93 9.79 39.34
CA TRP A 32 35.34 9.80 37.93
C TRP A 32 34.63 8.82 36.98
N THR A 33 33.34 9.02 36.73
CA THR A 33 32.89 8.94 35.32
C THR A 33 33.24 10.28 34.67
N GLN A 34 34.53 10.50 34.41
CA GLN A 34 34.96 11.59 33.54
C GLN A 34 34.28 11.31 32.20
N LYS A 35 33.30 12.15 31.86
CA LYS A 35 32.50 11.99 30.65
C LYS A 35 33.45 12.27 29.48
N VAL A 36 34.06 11.22 28.95
CA VAL A 36 34.96 11.32 27.81
C VAL A 36 34.13 11.76 26.61
N ASP A 37 34.40 12.95 26.10
CA ASP A 37 33.76 13.45 24.90
C ASP A 37 34.42 12.79 23.68
N LEU A 38 33.92 11.62 23.32
CA LEU A 38 34.45 10.85 22.19
C LEU A 38 34.31 11.62 20.86
N VAL A 39 33.34 12.55 20.76
CA VAL A 39 33.07 13.32 19.53
C VAL A 39 34.19 14.30 19.22
N SER A 40 34.86 14.86 20.23
CA SER A 40 36.03 15.71 20.04
C SER A 40 37.35 14.94 19.86
N ILE A 41 37.37 13.65 20.18
CA ILE A 41 38.57 12.80 20.13
C ILE A 41 38.67 12.06 18.79
N PHE A 42 37.56 11.53 18.28
CA PHE A 42 37.56 10.73 17.07
C PHE A 42 37.30 11.58 15.81
N PRO A 43 37.87 11.20 14.65
CA PRO A 43 37.54 11.83 13.38
C PRO A 43 36.05 11.67 13.02
N PRO A 44 35.44 12.66 12.34
CA PRO A 44 34.03 12.62 11.97
C PRO A 44 33.67 11.40 11.10
N GLU A 45 34.62 10.90 10.30
CA GLU A 45 34.42 9.75 9.40
C GLU A 45 34.05 8.47 10.14
N ILE A 46 34.51 8.30 11.39
CA ILE A 46 34.13 7.16 12.22
C ILE A 46 32.64 7.23 12.56
N PHE A 47 32.14 8.43 12.88
CA PHE A 47 30.73 8.64 13.20
C PHE A 47 29.84 8.54 11.96
N GLU A 48 30.32 8.99 10.80
CA GLU A 48 29.65 8.77 9.51
C GLU A 48 29.50 7.28 9.23
N TYR A 49 30.57 6.48 9.41
CA TYR A 49 30.53 5.03 9.25
C TYR A 49 29.57 4.35 10.24
N ILE A 50 29.57 4.77 11.51
CA ILE A 50 28.61 4.27 12.50
C ILE A 50 27.18 4.61 12.07
N ALA A 51 26.94 5.83 11.61
CA ALA A 51 25.64 6.27 11.15
C ALA A 51 25.19 5.48 9.91
N ASP A 52 26.08 5.19 8.96
CA ASP A 52 25.75 4.37 7.79
C ASP A 52 25.29 2.96 8.16
N ASN A 53 25.73 2.42 9.29
CA ASN A 53 25.29 1.12 9.81
C ASN A 53 24.02 1.24 10.69
N LEU A 54 23.94 2.30 11.50
CA LEU A 54 22.83 2.51 12.43
C LEU A 54 21.53 2.91 11.72
N PHE A 55 21.65 3.65 10.62
CA PHE A 55 20.52 4.16 9.82
C PHE A 55 20.26 3.32 8.56
N VAL A 56 20.80 2.10 8.46
CA VAL A 56 20.56 1.20 7.33
C VAL A 56 19.06 1.04 7.12
N LEU A 57 18.64 1.38 5.91
CA LEU A 57 17.28 1.12 5.46
C LEU A 57 17.11 -0.36 5.20
N THR A 58 16.04 -0.94 5.75
CA THR A 58 15.63 -2.29 5.38
C THR A 58 14.89 -2.19 4.04
N PRO A 59 15.42 -2.76 2.95
CA PRO A 59 14.75 -2.68 1.65
C PRO A 59 13.40 -3.42 1.71
N PRO A 60 12.47 -3.10 0.80
CA PRO A 60 11.27 -3.91 0.63
C PRO A 60 11.66 -5.38 0.40
N GLN A 61 11.00 -6.30 1.09
CA GLN A 61 11.26 -7.73 0.93
C GLN A 61 10.94 -8.16 -0.52
N LYS A 62 11.90 -8.78 -1.21
CA LYS A 62 11.81 -9.13 -2.64
C LYS A 62 10.63 -10.06 -3.00
N ASN A 63 10.12 -10.80 -2.03
CA ASN A 63 9.06 -11.81 -2.23
C ASN A 63 7.70 -11.37 -1.66
N TYR A 64 7.53 -10.09 -1.32
CA TYR A 64 6.39 -9.66 -0.50
C TYR A 64 5.35 -8.84 -1.28
N CYS A 65 4.08 -9.06 -0.95
CA CYS A 65 2.92 -8.32 -1.45
C CYS A 65 2.81 -6.90 -0.87
N GLY A 66 3.74 -6.50 -0.01
CA GLY A 66 3.73 -5.21 0.69
C GLY A 66 4.30 -4.05 -0.13
N PRO A 67 4.40 -2.88 0.50
CA PRO A 67 4.76 -1.64 -0.19
C PRO A 67 6.20 -1.66 -0.73
N ILE A 68 6.48 -0.81 -1.75
CA ILE A 68 7.82 -0.68 -2.35
C ILE A 68 8.83 0.10 -1.50
N HIS A 69 8.38 0.80 -0.47
CA HIS A 69 9.26 1.69 0.28
C HIS A 69 10.15 0.93 1.26
N SER A 70 11.32 1.50 1.48
CA SER A 70 12.24 1.04 2.50
C SER A 70 11.71 1.34 3.91
N ARG A 71 12.06 0.50 4.87
CA ARG A 71 11.73 0.72 6.29
C ARG A 71 12.93 1.30 7.01
N LYS A 72 12.67 2.34 7.79
CA LYS A 72 13.65 2.92 8.72
C LYS A 72 13.83 2.03 9.95
N PRO A 73 14.99 2.10 10.62
CA PRO A 73 15.08 1.63 11.99
C PRO A 73 14.10 2.41 12.89
N PRO A 74 13.59 1.80 13.98
CA PRO A 74 12.85 2.50 15.00
C PRO A 74 13.62 3.72 15.53
N PHE A 75 12.94 4.83 15.78
CA PHE A 75 13.61 6.04 16.28
C PHE A 75 14.30 5.78 17.63
N THR A 76 13.72 4.93 18.46
CA THR A 76 14.30 4.49 19.75
C THR A 76 15.71 3.94 19.60
N ASP A 77 16.02 3.33 18.48
CA ASP A 77 17.30 2.64 18.25
C ASP A 77 18.38 3.64 17.85
N VAL A 78 17.99 4.78 17.27
CA VAL A 78 18.91 5.81 16.75
C VAL A 78 18.93 7.09 17.59
N HIS A 79 17.94 7.30 18.48
CA HIS A 79 17.80 8.56 19.22
C HIS A 79 19.02 8.87 20.09
N GLY A 80 19.65 7.84 20.69
CA GLY A 80 20.81 8.02 21.55
C GLY A 80 22.01 8.60 20.80
N PHE A 81 22.22 8.17 19.54
CA PHE A 81 23.23 8.74 18.65
C PHE A 81 22.91 10.20 18.32
N MET A 82 21.66 10.48 17.93
CA MET A 82 21.24 11.82 17.50
C MET A 82 21.13 12.83 18.65
N ALA A 83 20.99 12.36 19.90
CA ALA A 83 20.92 13.20 21.09
C ALA A 83 22.30 13.40 21.75
N ALA A 84 23.32 12.65 21.33
CA ALA A 84 24.63 12.66 22.00
C ALA A 84 25.39 13.97 21.78
N SER A 85 25.28 14.60 20.61
CA SER A 85 25.84 15.93 20.33
C SER A 85 25.17 16.57 19.10
N PRO A 86 25.30 17.91 18.92
CA PRO A 86 24.81 18.57 17.71
C PRO A 86 25.42 18.01 16.40
N ALA A 87 26.70 17.65 16.40
CA ALA A 87 27.34 17.08 15.22
C ALA A 87 26.77 15.71 14.84
N LEU A 88 26.54 14.83 15.83
CA LEU A 88 25.92 13.53 15.59
C LEU A 88 24.44 13.65 15.24
N HIS A 89 23.75 14.66 15.78
CA HIS A 89 22.40 15.03 15.37
C HIS A 89 22.36 15.30 13.87
N ASP A 90 23.24 16.16 13.35
CA ASP A 90 23.25 16.53 11.93
C ASP A 90 23.57 15.32 11.03
N ILE A 91 24.58 14.52 11.38
CA ILE A 91 24.96 13.29 10.69
C ILE A 91 23.77 12.31 10.62
N GLY A 92 23.11 12.10 11.76
CA GLY A 92 21.96 11.20 11.87
C GLY A 92 20.73 11.74 11.16
N MET A 93 20.47 13.04 11.25
CA MET A 93 19.30 13.68 10.61
C MET A 93 19.35 13.56 9.10
N ILE A 94 20.52 13.75 8.47
CA ILE A 94 20.69 13.60 7.01
C ILE A 94 20.23 12.21 6.54
N ARG A 95 20.60 11.16 7.27
CA ARG A 95 20.20 9.78 6.98
C ARG A 95 18.75 9.51 7.36
N TRP A 96 18.31 10.06 8.48
CA TRP A 96 16.94 9.88 8.95
C TRP A 96 15.90 10.45 7.97
N VAL A 97 16.17 11.60 7.36
CA VAL A 97 15.21 12.26 6.44
C VAL A 97 15.27 11.73 5.01
N CYS A 98 16.14 10.77 4.70
CA CYS A 98 16.24 10.24 3.34
C CYS A 98 14.96 9.50 2.88
N VAL A 99 14.19 8.96 3.82
CA VAL A 99 12.84 8.41 3.59
C VAL A 99 11.88 9.26 4.41
N LEU A 100 10.75 9.73 3.89
CA LEU A 100 9.76 10.45 4.71
C LEU A 100 8.34 10.04 4.37
N THR A 101 7.49 10.07 5.38
CA THR A 101 6.04 9.92 5.23
C THR A 101 5.39 11.28 5.39
N ILE A 102 4.61 11.69 4.40
CA ILE A 102 3.77 12.87 4.43
C ILE A 102 2.39 12.40 4.87
N ARG A 103 1.93 12.87 6.02
CA ARG A 103 0.65 12.46 6.62
C ARG A 103 -0.41 13.52 6.37
N ASP A 104 0.00 14.78 6.43
CA ASP A 104 -0.88 15.92 6.33
C ASP A 104 -0.31 16.98 5.36
N PRO A 105 -1.15 17.82 4.71
CA PRO A 105 -0.67 18.87 3.80
C PRO A 105 0.34 19.85 4.43
N GLU A 106 0.30 20.04 5.75
CA GLU A 106 1.20 20.92 6.49
C GLU A 106 2.64 20.38 6.57
N ASP A 107 2.82 19.05 6.47
CA ASP A 107 4.14 18.41 6.52
C ASP A 107 5.05 18.87 5.37
N TRP A 108 4.46 19.28 4.25
CA TRP A 108 5.19 19.74 3.07
C TRP A 108 6.14 20.90 3.37
N ALA A 109 5.76 21.82 4.25
CA ALA A 109 6.62 22.96 4.61
C ALA A 109 7.93 22.50 5.25
N MET A 110 7.86 21.51 6.14
CA MET A 110 9.01 20.94 6.83
C MET A 110 9.86 20.06 5.90
N VAL A 111 9.19 19.29 5.04
CA VAL A 111 9.84 18.36 4.11
C VAL A 111 10.60 19.10 3.00
N LEU A 112 10.06 20.23 2.52
CA LEU A 112 10.70 21.05 1.48
C LEU A 112 12.06 21.64 1.92
N ASP A 113 12.22 21.97 3.20
CA ASP A 113 13.50 22.43 3.77
C ASP A 113 14.60 21.36 3.62
N LYS A 114 14.22 20.08 3.57
CA LYS A 114 15.13 18.94 3.44
C LYS A 114 15.08 18.29 2.05
N SER A 115 14.54 18.99 1.06
CA SER A 115 14.29 18.46 -0.30
C SER A 115 15.50 17.80 -0.97
N ASN A 116 16.72 18.30 -0.73
CA ASN A 116 17.96 17.75 -1.29
C ASN A 116 18.46 16.46 -0.62
N LEU A 117 17.88 16.08 0.52
CA LEU A 117 18.29 14.90 1.29
C LEU A 117 17.34 13.72 1.06
N ILE A 118 16.11 14.01 0.66
CA ILE A 118 15.05 13.01 0.49
C ILE A 118 15.30 12.18 -0.76
N ARG A 119 15.15 10.87 -0.61
CA ARG A 119 15.31 9.82 -1.61
C ARG A 119 14.01 9.04 -1.79
N GLU A 120 13.21 8.85 -0.75
CA GLU A 120 11.91 8.18 -0.82
C GLU A 120 10.82 9.00 -0.14
N LEU A 121 9.64 9.06 -0.76
CA LEU A 121 8.44 9.68 -0.17
C LEU A 121 7.27 8.70 -0.13
N ILE A 122 6.57 8.71 0.99
CA ILE A 122 5.32 7.98 1.21
C ILE A 122 4.25 9.03 1.48
N CYS A 123 3.39 9.29 0.50
CA CYS A 123 2.33 10.28 0.55
C CYS A 123 1.01 9.58 0.91
N LEU A 124 0.44 9.89 2.07
CA LEU A 124 -0.87 9.37 2.48
C LEU A 124 -2.02 10.12 1.79
N ASP A 125 -3.24 9.63 1.96
CA ASP A 125 -4.42 10.23 1.33
C ASP A 125 -4.60 11.69 1.75
N GLY A 126 -4.98 12.54 0.79
CA GLY A 126 -5.33 13.93 1.04
C GLY A 126 -4.16 14.90 1.19
N VAL A 127 -2.90 14.45 1.13
CA VAL A 127 -1.74 15.34 1.30
C VAL A 127 -1.52 16.31 0.14
N PHE A 128 -2.07 16.00 -1.04
CA PHE A 128 -2.00 16.87 -2.22
C PHE A 128 -3.17 17.85 -2.23
N SER A 129 -2.90 19.08 -1.79
CA SER A 129 -3.84 20.20 -1.96
C SER A 129 -3.77 20.75 -3.39
N SER A 130 -4.73 21.62 -3.75
CA SER A 130 -4.73 22.33 -5.04
C SER A 130 -3.43 23.09 -5.33
N ASN A 131 -2.68 23.46 -4.29
CA ASN A 131 -1.42 24.19 -4.42
C ASN A 131 -0.19 23.27 -4.48
N HIS A 132 -0.35 21.97 -4.23
CA HIS A 132 0.75 21.02 -4.09
C HIS A 132 0.85 19.99 -5.23
N HIS A 133 0.05 20.09 -6.29
CA HIS A 133 0.08 19.10 -7.38
C HIS A 133 1.45 18.95 -8.07
N ALA A 134 2.27 20.01 -8.09
CA ALA A 134 3.61 19.98 -8.67
C ALA A 134 4.74 19.83 -7.64
N ILE A 135 4.42 19.59 -6.36
CA ILE A 135 5.40 19.65 -5.27
C ILE A 135 6.51 18.60 -5.40
N LEU A 136 6.20 17.44 -5.98
CA LEU A 136 7.15 16.34 -6.11
C LEU A 136 8.38 16.73 -6.95
N HIS A 137 8.24 17.64 -7.92
CA HIS A 137 9.37 18.13 -8.74
C HIS A 137 10.43 18.87 -7.92
N ARG A 138 10.11 19.31 -6.70
CA ARG A 138 11.03 20.02 -5.79
C ARG A 138 12.09 19.11 -5.18
N PHE A 139 12.01 17.80 -5.35
CA PHE A 139 12.90 16.83 -4.74
C PHE A 139 13.88 16.25 -5.78
N PRO A 140 15.06 16.87 -5.98
CA PRO A 140 15.94 16.54 -7.11
C PRO A 140 16.55 15.14 -7.03
N TYR A 141 16.54 14.49 -5.87
CA TYR A 141 17.09 13.16 -5.67
C TYR A 141 16.05 12.10 -5.30
N LEU A 142 14.76 12.45 -5.44
CA LEU A 142 13.67 11.51 -5.20
C LEU A 142 13.73 10.39 -6.23
N HIS A 143 13.81 9.15 -5.74
CA HIS A 143 13.96 7.95 -6.55
C HIS A 143 12.77 6.99 -6.41
N SER A 144 12.14 6.93 -5.24
CA SER A 144 10.98 6.09 -4.96
C SER A 144 9.84 6.90 -4.38
N ILE A 145 8.61 6.66 -4.85
CA ILE A 145 7.41 7.36 -4.40
C ILE A 145 6.28 6.35 -4.23
N THR A 146 5.65 6.36 -3.04
CA THR A 146 4.35 5.72 -2.81
C THR A 146 3.30 6.82 -2.61
N ILE A 147 2.19 6.76 -3.34
CA ILE A 147 1.08 7.72 -3.25
C ILE A 147 -0.22 6.97 -3.01
N ASP A 148 -0.87 7.28 -1.88
CA ASP A 148 -2.28 6.96 -1.70
C ASP A 148 -3.14 7.95 -2.47
N ALA A 149 -3.74 7.47 -3.56
CA ALA A 149 -4.55 8.24 -4.49
C ALA A 149 -6.06 8.10 -4.21
N HIS A 150 -6.46 7.70 -3.00
CA HIS A 150 -7.87 7.55 -2.66
C HIS A 150 -8.70 8.83 -2.85
N SER A 151 -8.09 10.00 -2.75
CA SER A 151 -8.71 11.30 -3.03
C SER A 151 -8.56 11.77 -4.48
N ASP A 152 -8.30 10.88 -5.44
CA ASP A 152 -8.34 11.18 -6.89
C ASP A 152 -9.77 11.37 -7.45
N VAL A 153 -10.79 11.20 -6.60
CA VAL A 153 -12.19 11.50 -6.88
C VAL A 153 -12.75 12.50 -5.88
N TYR A 154 -13.68 13.33 -6.36
CA TYR A 154 -14.41 14.28 -5.53
C TYR A 154 -15.83 14.47 -6.05
N LYS A 155 -16.73 14.99 -5.21
CA LYS A 155 -18.07 15.41 -5.64
C LYS A 155 -18.00 16.86 -6.13
N ASN A 156 -18.43 17.09 -7.36
CA ASN A 156 -18.56 18.44 -7.91
C ASN A 156 -19.77 19.19 -7.32
N GLU A 157 -20.01 20.43 -7.75
CA GLU A 157 -21.13 21.27 -7.26
C GLU A 157 -22.51 20.63 -7.44
N MET A 158 -22.65 19.70 -8.41
CA MET A 158 -23.88 18.94 -8.66
C MET A 158 -23.97 17.65 -7.83
N GLY A 159 -23.02 17.40 -6.94
CA GLY A 159 -22.93 16.18 -6.14
C GLY A 159 -22.48 14.93 -6.93
N ARG A 160 -22.06 15.08 -8.20
CA ARG A 160 -21.59 13.97 -9.04
C ARG A 160 -20.10 13.73 -8.83
N PHE A 161 -19.69 12.47 -8.88
CA PHE A 161 -18.27 12.13 -8.83
C PHE A 161 -17.53 12.64 -10.07
N SER A 162 -16.34 13.16 -9.86
CA SER A 162 -15.41 13.62 -10.90
C SER A 162 -14.00 13.21 -10.52
N TYR A 163 -13.22 12.77 -11.52
CA TYR A 163 -11.81 12.45 -11.35
C TYR A 163 -10.98 13.72 -11.34
N ARG A 164 -9.90 13.74 -10.56
CA ARG A 164 -8.87 14.77 -10.55
C ARG A 164 -7.49 14.14 -10.52
N ASP A 165 -6.51 14.91 -10.94
CA ASP A 165 -5.12 14.49 -10.91
C ASP A 165 -4.56 14.75 -9.52
N VAL A 166 -3.98 13.72 -8.88
CA VAL A 166 -3.39 13.85 -7.54
C VAL A 166 -2.09 14.66 -7.60
N PHE A 167 -1.32 14.47 -8.68
CA PHE A 167 -0.08 15.20 -8.97
C PHE A 167 -0.02 15.53 -10.46
N SER A 168 0.71 16.59 -10.81
CA SER A 168 0.82 17.10 -12.19
C SER A 168 2.22 16.96 -12.80
N THR A 169 3.21 16.52 -12.02
CA THR A 169 4.57 16.25 -12.51
C THR A 169 5.33 15.33 -11.54
N LEU A 170 6.33 14.62 -12.06
CA LEU A 170 7.26 13.78 -11.32
C LEU A 170 8.72 14.18 -11.60
N PRO A 171 9.65 14.01 -10.65
CA PRO A 171 11.08 14.16 -10.91
C PRO A 171 11.59 13.13 -11.92
N PRO A 172 12.55 13.49 -12.80
CA PRO A 172 13.10 12.58 -13.80
C PRO A 172 13.95 11.44 -13.22
N ASN A 173 14.35 11.56 -11.95
CA ASN A 173 15.16 10.57 -11.26
C ASN A 173 14.32 9.47 -10.58
N VAL A 174 12.99 9.53 -10.67
CA VAL A 174 12.11 8.49 -10.14
C VAL A 174 12.31 7.20 -10.93
N VAL A 175 12.70 6.15 -10.20
CA VAL A 175 12.89 4.78 -10.70
C VAL A 175 11.81 3.84 -10.21
N GLN A 176 11.07 4.20 -9.14
CA GLN A 176 9.98 3.40 -8.61
C GLN A 176 8.78 4.28 -8.26
N LEU A 177 7.60 3.88 -8.74
CA LEU A 177 6.33 4.52 -8.41
C LEU A 177 5.30 3.48 -8.00
N GLU A 178 4.69 3.67 -6.84
CA GLU A 178 3.54 2.91 -6.37
C GLU A 178 2.38 3.86 -6.12
N ILE A 179 1.27 3.64 -6.83
CA ILE A 179 -0.01 4.25 -6.55
C ILE A 179 -0.85 3.23 -5.79
N THR A 180 -1.48 3.65 -4.70
CA THR A 180 -2.40 2.81 -3.93
C THR A 180 -3.78 3.45 -3.89
N CYS A 181 -4.82 2.63 -3.73
CA CYS A 181 -6.18 3.09 -3.48
C CYS A 181 -6.75 4.06 -4.54
N ALA A 182 -6.28 4.05 -5.80
CA ALA A 182 -6.83 4.91 -6.84
C ALA A 182 -8.23 4.47 -7.29
N HIS A 183 -9.11 5.44 -7.59
CA HIS A 183 -10.38 5.19 -8.27
C HIS A 183 -10.32 5.55 -9.76
N GLY A 184 -9.55 6.59 -10.10
CA GLY A 184 -9.41 7.13 -11.45
C GLY A 184 -8.63 6.20 -12.40
N PRO A 185 -8.82 6.32 -13.72
CA PRO A 185 -8.18 5.45 -14.69
C PRO A 185 -6.64 5.55 -14.66
N ASP A 186 -5.94 4.44 -14.91
CA ASP A 186 -4.46 4.39 -14.86
C ASP A 186 -3.81 5.25 -15.95
N LEU A 187 -4.54 5.51 -17.05
CA LEU A 187 -4.01 6.16 -18.25
C LEU A 187 -3.29 7.47 -17.94
N LYS A 188 -3.85 8.31 -17.07
CA LYS A 188 -3.22 9.59 -16.71
C LYS A 188 -1.92 9.41 -15.93
N ILE A 189 -1.87 8.42 -15.03
CA ILE A 189 -0.64 8.10 -14.29
C ILE A 189 0.42 7.57 -15.26
N ILE A 190 0.03 6.69 -16.18
CA ILE A 190 0.91 6.14 -17.21
C ILE A 190 1.46 7.25 -18.12
N GLU A 191 0.61 8.15 -18.60
CA GLU A 191 0.98 9.32 -19.38
C GLU A 191 2.01 10.19 -18.65
N MET A 192 1.79 10.43 -17.35
CA MET A 192 2.70 11.18 -16.50
C MET A 192 4.07 10.50 -16.36
N VAL A 193 4.08 9.19 -16.08
CA VAL A 193 5.32 8.40 -15.95
C VAL A 193 6.09 8.40 -17.27
N ARG A 194 5.41 8.21 -18.40
CA ARG A 194 6.01 8.28 -19.75
C ARG A 194 6.62 9.64 -20.03
N GLY A 195 5.94 10.72 -19.65
CA GLY A 195 6.42 12.08 -19.88
C GLY A 195 7.56 12.52 -18.96
N CYS A 196 7.58 12.02 -17.72
CA CYS A 196 8.49 12.54 -16.69
C CYS A 196 9.60 11.58 -16.27
N CYS A 197 9.42 10.26 -16.34
CA CYS A 197 10.29 9.28 -15.67
C CYS A 197 10.91 8.29 -16.68
N PRO A 198 11.92 8.71 -17.47
CA PRO A 198 12.51 7.86 -18.52
C PRO A 198 13.22 6.61 -17.98
N ASN A 199 13.62 6.63 -16.70
CA ASN A 199 14.35 5.55 -16.06
C ASN A 199 13.48 4.72 -15.10
N ILE A 200 12.15 4.79 -15.22
CA ILE A 200 11.26 4.02 -14.35
C ILE A 200 11.54 2.51 -14.51
N GLU A 201 11.83 1.84 -13.39
CA GLU A 201 12.11 0.40 -13.32
C GLU A 201 10.96 -0.39 -12.72
N ALA A 202 10.24 0.20 -11.76
CA ALA A 202 9.07 -0.42 -11.13
C ALA A 202 7.86 0.51 -11.15
N LEU A 203 6.73 0.01 -11.65
CA LEU A 203 5.44 0.69 -11.64
C LEU A 203 4.39 -0.20 -11.00
N ARG A 204 3.75 0.28 -9.94
CA ARG A 204 2.64 -0.41 -9.27
C ARG A 204 1.40 0.46 -9.26
N LEU A 205 0.30 -0.06 -9.79
CA LEU A 205 -0.96 0.67 -9.98
C LEU A 205 -2.06 0.00 -9.18
N GLY A 206 -2.18 0.35 -7.91
CA GLY A 206 -3.16 -0.19 -6.97
C GLY A 206 -4.50 0.54 -7.00
N ARG A 207 -5.59 -0.23 -6.86
CA ARG A 207 -6.96 0.26 -6.88
C ARG A 207 -7.55 0.41 -5.49
N CYS A 208 -8.50 1.33 -5.30
CA CYS A 208 -9.40 1.28 -4.16
C CYS A 208 -10.35 0.12 -4.37
N THR A 209 -10.45 -0.81 -3.42
CA THR A 209 -11.30 -2.00 -3.56
C THR A 209 -12.06 -2.23 -2.28
N MET A 210 -12.96 -3.22 -2.30
CA MET A 210 -13.63 -3.67 -1.09
C MET A 210 -12.70 -4.38 -0.09
N PHE A 211 -11.50 -4.78 -0.50
CA PHE A 211 -10.58 -5.58 0.31
C PHE A 211 -9.58 -4.73 1.10
N ASN A 212 -9.20 -3.56 0.58
CA ASN A 212 -8.25 -2.65 1.24
C ASN A 212 -8.94 -1.56 2.07
N ARG A 213 -10.24 -1.69 2.33
CA ARG A 213 -11.03 -0.74 3.10
C ARG A 213 -11.97 -1.51 4.05
N ALA A 214 -11.96 -1.14 5.33
CA ALA A 214 -12.85 -1.74 6.31
C ALA A 214 -14.32 -1.33 6.12
N THR A 215 -14.56 -0.15 5.53
CA THR A 215 -15.89 0.40 5.25
C THR A 215 -15.96 0.91 3.82
N PRO A 216 -17.13 0.86 3.16
CA PRO A 216 -17.29 1.42 1.82
C PRO A 216 -17.01 2.92 1.83
N CYS A 217 -16.12 3.37 0.96
CA CYS A 217 -15.93 4.81 0.76
C CYS A 217 -17.11 5.40 -0.03
N GLN A 218 -17.27 6.72 0.03
CA GLN A 218 -18.40 7.39 -0.64
C GLN A 218 -18.48 7.11 -2.14
N PHE A 219 -17.35 6.92 -2.83
CA PHE A 219 -17.33 6.59 -4.26
C PHE A 219 -18.12 5.31 -4.52
N TRP A 220 -17.74 4.23 -3.85
CA TRP A 220 -18.41 2.94 -3.96
C TRP A 220 -19.89 2.95 -3.56
N GLN A 221 -20.26 3.75 -2.55
CA GLN A 221 -21.68 3.96 -2.24
C GLN A 221 -22.47 4.59 -3.40
N GLY A 222 -21.82 5.38 -4.25
CA GLY A 222 -22.42 5.97 -5.45
C GLY A 222 -22.45 5.05 -6.68
N PHE A 223 -21.71 3.95 -6.65
CA PHE A 223 -21.58 2.99 -7.75
C PHE A 223 -21.76 1.54 -7.25
N PRO A 224 -22.94 1.21 -6.69
CA PRO A 224 -23.14 -0.04 -5.97
C PRO A 224 -23.10 -1.31 -6.85
N PHE A 225 -23.19 -1.15 -8.18
CA PHE A 225 -23.10 -2.25 -9.13
C PHE A 225 -21.70 -2.42 -9.73
N ASP A 226 -20.77 -1.50 -9.46
CA ASP A 226 -19.43 -1.50 -10.04
C ASP A 226 -18.35 -1.96 -9.04
N HIS A 227 -18.73 -2.55 -7.90
CA HIS A 227 -17.79 -3.01 -6.88
C HIS A 227 -16.81 -4.09 -7.35
N ASP A 228 -17.22 -4.84 -8.37
CA ASP A 228 -16.43 -5.86 -9.06
C ASP A 228 -15.76 -5.29 -10.33
N ALA A 229 -15.78 -3.97 -10.58
CA ALA A 229 -15.18 -3.37 -11.77
C ALA A 229 -13.67 -3.65 -11.91
N TYR A 230 -13.02 -4.07 -10.83
CA TYR A 230 -11.60 -4.47 -10.82
C TYR A 230 -11.40 -5.99 -10.70
N ILE A 231 -12.47 -6.78 -10.84
CA ILE A 231 -12.48 -8.24 -10.78
C ILE A 231 -13.15 -8.76 -12.05
N ALA A 232 -12.36 -9.23 -13.01
CA ALA A 232 -12.88 -9.69 -14.29
C ALA A 232 -12.08 -10.84 -14.87
N SER A 233 -12.80 -11.82 -15.44
CA SER A 233 -12.24 -12.95 -16.18
C SER A 233 -12.38 -12.82 -17.69
N ASN A 234 -13.16 -11.86 -18.17
CA ASN A 234 -13.40 -11.62 -19.60
C ASN A 234 -12.45 -10.56 -20.14
N GLY A 235 -11.92 -10.77 -21.35
CA GLY A 235 -11.06 -9.80 -22.02
C GLY A 235 -9.71 -9.54 -21.33
N THR A 236 -9.21 -10.48 -20.51
CA THR A 236 -7.96 -10.32 -19.74
C THR A 236 -6.76 -10.03 -20.63
N ASP A 237 -6.68 -10.72 -21.77
CA ASP A 237 -5.58 -10.55 -22.73
C ASP A 237 -5.71 -9.23 -23.50
N ASP A 238 -6.93 -8.81 -23.84
CA ASP A 238 -7.18 -7.51 -24.47
C ASP A 238 -6.87 -6.34 -23.53
N TYR A 239 -7.21 -6.48 -22.25
CA TYR A 239 -6.83 -5.54 -21.20
C TYR A 239 -5.31 -5.48 -21.06
N ALA A 240 -4.65 -6.64 -20.96
CA ALA A 240 -3.20 -6.73 -20.87
C ALA A 240 -2.50 -6.11 -22.08
N HIS A 241 -3.01 -6.37 -23.28
CA HIS A 241 -2.54 -5.76 -24.52
C HIS A 241 -2.68 -4.24 -24.47
N SER A 242 -3.85 -3.73 -24.08
CA SER A 242 -4.14 -2.29 -24.04
C SER A 242 -3.22 -1.56 -23.05
N VAL A 243 -3.08 -2.10 -21.82
CA VAL A 243 -2.15 -1.55 -20.83
C VAL A 243 -0.72 -1.59 -21.35
N ALA A 244 -0.31 -2.70 -21.97
CA ALA A 244 1.04 -2.84 -22.49
C ALA A 244 1.37 -1.86 -23.62
N GLN A 245 0.40 -1.54 -24.49
CA GLN A 245 0.57 -0.51 -25.51
C GLN A 245 0.82 0.86 -24.89
N GLU A 246 0.09 1.22 -23.84
CA GLU A 246 0.24 2.54 -23.19
C GLU A 246 1.62 2.71 -22.54
N ILE A 247 2.19 1.63 -22.00
CA ILE A 247 3.49 1.64 -21.30
C ILE A 247 4.67 1.14 -22.15
N ASN A 248 4.48 0.84 -23.45
CA ASN A 248 5.53 0.24 -24.30
C ASN A 248 6.80 1.10 -24.44
N SER A 249 6.68 2.40 -24.20
CA SER A 249 7.77 3.39 -24.27
C SER A 249 8.63 3.44 -23.00
N LEU A 250 8.20 2.78 -21.92
CA LEU A 250 8.95 2.69 -20.66
C LEU A 250 10.05 1.63 -20.79
N ALA A 251 11.11 1.94 -21.55
CA ALA A 251 12.14 0.99 -21.97
C ALA A 251 12.95 0.36 -20.81
N GLN A 252 12.94 0.97 -19.62
CA GLN A 252 13.62 0.45 -18.42
C GLN A 252 12.67 -0.27 -17.47
N LEU A 253 11.37 -0.36 -17.78
CA LEU A 253 10.38 -0.98 -16.90
C LEU A 253 10.65 -2.49 -16.80
N LYS A 254 11.02 -2.93 -15.59
CA LYS A 254 11.35 -4.32 -15.25
C LYS A 254 10.25 -4.96 -14.41
N HIS A 255 9.55 -4.18 -13.58
CA HIS A 255 8.50 -4.68 -12.69
C HIS A 255 7.20 -3.89 -12.88
N LEU A 256 6.14 -4.59 -13.28
CA LEU A 256 4.78 -4.06 -13.31
C LEU A 256 3.90 -4.78 -12.29
N ARG A 257 3.14 -4.04 -11.48
CA ARG A 257 2.03 -4.58 -10.67
C ARG A 257 0.74 -3.86 -11.04
N LEU A 258 -0.32 -4.63 -11.29
CA LEU A 258 -1.65 -4.09 -11.57
C LEU A 258 -2.64 -4.48 -10.48
N GLY A 259 -3.40 -3.50 -10.01
CA GLY A 259 -4.37 -3.56 -8.93
C GLY A 259 -5.70 -4.23 -9.30
N VAL A 260 -5.69 -5.13 -10.29
CA VAL A 260 -6.88 -5.82 -10.79
C VAL A 260 -6.77 -7.32 -10.52
N TYR A 261 -7.93 -7.96 -10.30
CA TYR A 261 -8.07 -9.39 -10.05
C TYR A 261 -8.56 -10.06 -11.32
N LEU A 262 -7.79 -11.02 -11.84
CA LEU A 262 -8.18 -11.79 -13.02
C LEU A 262 -8.99 -13.03 -12.59
N ALA A 263 -10.16 -12.75 -12.02
CA ALA A 263 -11.10 -13.75 -11.52
C ALA A 263 -12.52 -13.42 -11.98
N PRO A 264 -13.43 -14.40 -12.05
CA PRO A 264 -14.83 -14.12 -12.37
C PRO A 264 -15.41 -13.09 -11.41
N SER A 265 -16.13 -12.10 -11.93
CA SER A 265 -16.67 -11.00 -11.13
C SER A 265 -17.70 -11.49 -10.07
N THR A 266 -18.32 -12.63 -10.35
CA THR A 266 -19.23 -13.33 -9.42
C THR A 266 -18.52 -14.07 -8.28
N ALA A 267 -17.18 -14.19 -8.27
CA ALA A 267 -16.45 -14.97 -7.27
C ALA A 267 -16.69 -14.48 -5.84
N VAL A 268 -16.78 -13.15 -5.66
CA VAL A 268 -17.04 -12.54 -4.35
C VAL A 268 -18.43 -12.91 -3.84
N LEU A 269 -19.46 -12.75 -4.69
CA LEU A 269 -20.84 -13.12 -4.35
C LEU A 269 -20.97 -14.62 -4.11
N ALA A 270 -20.33 -15.46 -4.93
CA ALA A 270 -20.33 -16.91 -4.78
C ALA A 270 -19.79 -17.31 -3.40
N HIS A 271 -18.62 -16.76 -3.04
CA HIS A 271 -17.97 -17.06 -1.77
C HIS A 271 -18.84 -16.66 -0.59
N ARG A 272 -19.26 -15.39 -0.56
CA ARG A 272 -19.94 -14.80 0.59
C ARG A 272 -21.38 -15.25 0.74
N ALA A 273 -22.09 -15.53 -0.35
CA ALA A 273 -23.48 -15.94 -0.26
C ALA A 273 -23.62 -17.45 -0.05
N TYR A 274 -22.73 -18.28 -0.61
CA TYR A 274 -22.92 -19.74 -0.61
C TYR A 274 -21.76 -20.47 0.08
N HIS A 275 -20.52 -20.20 -0.34
CA HIS A 275 -19.42 -21.06 0.07
C HIS A 275 -19.06 -20.94 1.55
N VAL A 276 -19.19 -19.75 2.17
CA VAL A 276 -19.01 -19.57 3.62
C VAL A 276 -20.00 -20.41 4.45
N ARG A 277 -21.12 -20.81 3.85
CA ARG A 277 -22.12 -21.72 4.45
C ARG A 277 -21.91 -23.18 4.03
N LYS A 278 -20.82 -23.48 3.31
CA LYS A 278 -20.48 -24.79 2.73
C LYS A 278 -21.51 -25.27 1.70
N GLU A 279 -22.15 -24.33 1.01
CA GLU A 279 -23.07 -24.60 -0.08
C GLU A 279 -22.41 -24.28 -1.42
N ALA A 280 -22.72 -25.06 -2.46
CA ALA A 280 -22.27 -24.76 -3.81
C ALA A 280 -23.07 -23.57 -4.37
N ALA A 281 -22.39 -22.64 -5.03
CA ALA A 281 -23.06 -21.54 -5.71
C ALA A 281 -23.83 -22.04 -6.97
N PRO A 282 -24.97 -21.41 -7.32
CA PRO A 282 -25.68 -21.73 -8.55
C PRO A 282 -24.87 -21.35 -9.79
N ALA A 283 -25.16 -21.99 -10.93
CA ALA A 283 -24.44 -21.73 -12.19
C ALA A 283 -24.56 -20.27 -12.68
N LEU A 284 -25.69 -19.61 -12.38
CA LEU A 284 -25.90 -18.19 -12.63
C LEU A 284 -26.14 -17.49 -11.29
N ILE A 285 -25.25 -16.57 -10.93
CA ILE A 285 -25.35 -15.82 -9.68
C ILE A 285 -25.99 -14.47 -9.98
N ASN A 286 -27.18 -14.27 -9.42
CA ASN A 286 -27.86 -12.98 -9.41
C ASN A 286 -27.72 -12.36 -8.00
N TRP A 287 -27.38 -11.08 -7.93
CA TRP A 287 -27.09 -10.43 -6.64
C TRP A 287 -28.33 -10.36 -5.73
N GLN A 288 -29.53 -10.12 -6.25
CA GLN A 288 -30.75 -10.08 -5.43
C GLN A 288 -31.02 -11.45 -4.79
N GLN A 289 -30.88 -12.52 -5.58
CA GLN A 289 -31.04 -13.87 -5.09
C GLN A 289 -29.95 -14.21 -4.06
N ALA A 290 -28.70 -13.87 -4.34
CA ALA A 290 -27.58 -14.10 -3.42
C ALA A 290 -27.79 -13.43 -2.06
N LEU A 291 -28.28 -12.18 -2.03
CA LEU A 291 -28.61 -11.49 -0.78
C LEU A 291 -29.78 -12.15 -0.03
N THR A 292 -30.79 -12.61 -0.77
CA THR A 292 -31.95 -13.31 -0.20
C THR A 292 -31.52 -14.63 0.43
N ASP A 293 -30.70 -15.40 -0.29
CA ASP A 293 -30.20 -16.70 0.15
C ASP A 293 -29.30 -16.55 1.37
N ALA A 294 -28.43 -15.53 1.39
CA ALA A 294 -27.54 -15.24 2.51
C ALA A 294 -28.26 -14.77 3.79
N ALA A 295 -29.60 -14.63 3.75
CA ALA A 295 -30.43 -14.21 4.88
C ALA A 295 -29.96 -12.91 5.56
N VAL A 296 -29.34 -12.00 4.78
CA VAL A 296 -28.72 -10.76 5.29
C VAL A 296 -29.76 -9.89 6.01
N HIS A 297 -31.05 -10.02 5.68
CA HIS A 297 -32.17 -9.60 6.53
C HIS A 297 -33.41 -10.46 6.30
N HIS A 298 -34.21 -10.70 7.35
CA HIS A 298 -35.57 -11.24 7.22
C HIS A 298 -36.42 -10.25 6.41
N ALA A 299 -36.74 -10.59 5.17
CA ALA A 299 -37.48 -9.71 4.28
C ALA A 299 -38.84 -9.32 4.88
N VAL A 300 -39.00 -8.03 5.13
CA VAL A 300 -40.29 -7.37 5.00
C VAL A 300 -40.63 -7.42 3.50
N ASN A 301 -41.56 -8.30 3.10
CA ASN A 301 -42.11 -8.48 1.75
C ASN A 301 -41.63 -7.47 0.66
N GLY A 302 -40.45 -7.71 0.06
CA GLY A 302 -39.88 -6.83 -0.97
C GLY A 302 -38.49 -7.27 -1.45
N PRO A 303 -38.03 -6.81 -2.64
CA PRO A 303 -36.68 -7.07 -3.13
C PRO A 303 -35.63 -6.40 -2.21
N PRO A 304 -34.43 -6.98 -2.07
CA PRO A 304 -33.36 -6.37 -1.29
C PRO A 304 -32.97 -4.97 -1.81
N ASP A 305 -32.72 -4.04 -0.90
CA ASP A 305 -32.20 -2.72 -1.25
C ASP A 305 -30.75 -2.83 -1.77
N VAL A 306 -30.41 -2.00 -2.75
CA VAL A 306 -29.07 -1.95 -3.36
C VAL A 306 -28.00 -1.58 -2.35
N SER A 307 -28.34 -0.80 -1.31
CA SER A 307 -27.40 -0.49 -0.23
C SER A 307 -26.93 -1.74 0.53
N LEU A 308 -27.76 -2.78 0.60
CA LEU A 308 -27.38 -4.06 1.21
C LEU A 308 -26.34 -4.81 0.37
N LEU A 309 -26.31 -4.61 -0.95
CA LEU A 309 -25.27 -5.18 -1.80
C LEU A 309 -23.90 -4.59 -1.46
N VAL A 310 -23.84 -3.28 -1.27
CA VAL A 310 -22.61 -2.59 -0.84
C VAL A 310 -22.16 -3.11 0.51
N GLU A 311 -23.05 -3.20 1.50
CA GLU A 311 -22.70 -3.72 2.82
C GLU A 311 -22.24 -5.17 2.76
N PHE A 312 -22.90 -6.02 1.96
CA PHE A 312 -22.51 -7.42 1.77
C PHE A 312 -21.12 -7.58 1.15
N TYR A 313 -20.74 -6.62 0.30
CA TYR A 313 -19.43 -6.53 -0.32
C TYR A 313 -18.33 -6.01 0.60
N TYR A 314 -18.63 -5.51 1.79
CA TYR A 314 -17.62 -5.14 2.78
C TYR A 314 -17.72 -6.08 3.98
N PRO A 315 -16.65 -6.83 4.30
CA PRO A 315 -16.75 -7.87 5.32
C PRO A 315 -17.07 -7.28 6.70
N SER A 316 -17.91 -7.98 7.46
CA SER A 316 -17.71 -8.05 8.91
C SER A 316 -16.49 -8.96 9.12
N PRO A 317 -15.48 -8.58 9.93
CA PRO A 317 -14.19 -9.27 9.96
C PRO A 317 -14.24 -10.78 10.30
N ALA A 318 -15.27 -11.27 10.98
CA ALA A 318 -15.27 -12.63 11.53
C ALA A 318 -15.28 -13.79 10.49
N PRO A 319 -16.12 -13.81 9.43
CA PRO A 319 -16.27 -15.01 8.60
C PRO A 319 -15.12 -15.24 7.61
N GLU A 320 -14.54 -14.18 7.03
CA GLU A 320 -13.45 -14.31 6.05
C GLU A 320 -12.08 -14.48 6.71
N LEU A 321 -11.91 -14.10 7.97
CA LEU A 321 -10.68 -14.39 8.72
C LEU A 321 -10.51 -15.90 8.99
N ASP A 322 -11.62 -16.61 9.24
CA ASP A 322 -11.60 -18.05 9.55
C ASP A 322 -11.79 -18.95 8.30
N PHE A 323 -12.39 -18.41 7.23
CA PHE A 323 -12.66 -19.14 5.98
C PHE A 323 -12.49 -18.25 4.74
N GLY A 324 -11.24 -17.91 4.43
CA GLY A 324 -10.86 -17.19 3.23
C GLY A 324 -10.92 -18.05 1.95
N PRO A 325 -10.95 -17.45 0.75
CA PRO A 325 -10.98 -18.19 -0.51
C PRO A 325 -9.72 -19.04 -0.76
N ASP A 326 -8.61 -18.70 -0.11
CA ASP A 326 -7.37 -19.47 -0.08
C ASP A 326 -7.56 -20.86 0.55
N SER A 327 -8.50 -20.96 1.49
CA SER A 327 -8.90 -22.17 2.20
C SER A 327 -10.23 -22.79 1.72
N CYS A 328 -11.01 -22.07 0.90
CA CYS A 328 -12.32 -22.49 0.43
C CYS A 328 -12.22 -23.46 -0.76
N SER A 329 -12.59 -24.73 -0.56
CA SER A 329 -12.54 -25.75 -1.62
C SER A 329 -13.43 -25.40 -2.82
N PHE A 330 -14.64 -24.89 -2.59
CA PHE A 330 -15.55 -24.49 -3.68
C PHE A 330 -14.95 -23.38 -4.55
N CYS A 331 -14.37 -22.34 -3.94
CA CYS A 331 -13.70 -21.28 -4.71
C CYS A 331 -12.51 -21.82 -5.49
N ARG A 332 -11.73 -22.73 -4.89
CA ARG A 332 -10.56 -23.29 -5.55
C ARG A 332 -10.93 -24.15 -6.74
N GLU A 333 -11.88 -25.06 -6.56
CA GLU A 333 -12.37 -25.94 -7.62
C GLU A 333 -13.06 -25.15 -8.75
N ALA A 334 -13.83 -24.10 -8.41
CA ALA A 334 -14.57 -23.35 -9.42
C ALA A 334 -13.73 -22.32 -10.18
N PHE A 335 -12.76 -21.67 -9.53
CA PHE A 335 -12.17 -20.43 -10.05
C PHE A 335 -10.63 -20.41 -10.08
N TYR A 336 -9.92 -21.22 -9.29
CA TYR A 336 -8.47 -21.04 -9.10
C TYR A 336 -7.65 -21.25 -10.36
N ASP A 337 -7.77 -22.42 -10.99
CA ASP A 337 -6.95 -22.75 -12.16
C ASP A 337 -7.23 -21.79 -13.31
N GLN A 338 -8.51 -21.46 -13.53
CA GLN A 338 -8.92 -20.49 -14.53
C GLN A 338 -8.31 -19.09 -14.26
N SER A 339 -8.33 -18.60 -13.02
CA SER A 339 -7.69 -17.33 -12.67
C SER A 339 -6.19 -17.36 -12.93
N LYS A 340 -5.49 -18.42 -12.54
CA LYS A 340 -4.04 -18.55 -12.80
C LYS A 340 -3.72 -18.65 -14.28
N ASP A 341 -4.59 -19.27 -15.08
CA ASP A 341 -4.44 -19.30 -16.54
C ASP A 341 -4.58 -17.90 -17.15
N PHE A 342 -5.57 -17.11 -16.72
CA PHE A 342 -5.72 -15.74 -17.20
C PHE A 342 -4.53 -14.86 -16.83
N GLU A 343 -4.07 -14.93 -15.57
CA GLU A 343 -2.89 -14.18 -15.14
C GLU A 343 -1.63 -14.57 -15.93
N ARG A 344 -1.41 -15.87 -16.18
CA ARG A 344 -0.29 -16.35 -17.02
C ARG A 344 -0.38 -15.83 -18.45
N SER A 345 -1.56 -15.95 -19.07
CA SER A 345 -1.79 -15.51 -20.46
C SER A 345 -1.56 -14.00 -20.59
N ALA A 346 -2.20 -13.21 -19.72
CA ALA A 346 -2.07 -11.77 -19.68
C ALA A 346 -0.62 -11.32 -19.46
N SER A 347 0.11 -11.95 -18.53
CA SER A 347 1.54 -11.67 -18.32
C SER A 347 2.39 -12.00 -19.55
N ALA A 348 2.09 -13.10 -20.26
CA ALA A 348 2.77 -13.44 -21.50
C ALA A 348 2.51 -12.39 -22.59
N VAL A 349 1.26 -11.94 -22.76
CA VAL A 349 0.89 -10.85 -23.69
C VAL A 349 1.71 -9.59 -23.41
N MET A 350 1.76 -9.13 -22.15
CA MET A 350 2.56 -7.95 -21.78
C MET A 350 4.03 -8.12 -22.14
N LYS A 351 4.60 -9.30 -21.88
CA LYS A 351 6.00 -9.59 -22.17
C LYS A 351 6.34 -9.49 -23.66
N THR A 352 5.40 -9.84 -24.54
CA THR A 352 5.61 -9.71 -25.99
C THR A 352 5.74 -8.26 -26.44
N ILE A 353 5.04 -7.34 -25.77
CA ILE A 353 4.97 -5.92 -26.12
C ILE A 353 6.04 -5.10 -25.38
N ILE A 354 6.42 -5.50 -24.16
CA ILE A 354 7.38 -4.81 -23.30
C ILE A 354 8.59 -5.74 -23.05
N PRO A 355 9.61 -5.74 -23.92
CA PRO A 355 10.72 -6.69 -23.82
C PRO A 355 11.58 -6.54 -22.55
N SER A 356 11.60 -5.35 -21.93
CA SER A 356 12.34 -5.07 -20.69
C SER A 356 11.71 -5.69 -19.46
N LEU A 357 10.42 -6.05 -19.52
CA LEU A 357 9.65 -6.53 -18.38
C LEU A 357 10.22 -7.86 -17.86
N GLU A 358 10.57 -7.92 -16.59
CA GLU A 358 11.07 -9.15 -15.94
C GLU A 358 10.00 -9.78 -15.06
N ILE A 359 9.15 -8.97 -14.44
CA ILE A 359 8.16 -9.39 -13.44
C ILE A 359 6.82 -8.71 -13.72
N VAL A 360 5.76 -9.51 -13.73
CA VAL A 360 4.36 -9.04 -13.72
C VAL A 360 3.66 -9.55 -12.48
N GLU A 361 2.97 -8.66 -11.79
CA GLU A 361 2.17 -8.99 -10.61
C GLU A 361 0.71 -8.55 -10.79
N TRP A 362 -0.20 -9.42 -10.40
CA TRP A 362 -1.65 -9.21 -10.39
C TRP A 362 -2.16 -9.32 -8.97
N MET A 363 -3.23 -8.60 -8.62
CA MET A 363 -3.89 -8.84 -7.33
C MET A 363 -4.52 -10.23 -7.32
N ASP A 364 -4.34 -10.96 -6.22
CA ASP A 364 -4.74 -12.36 -6.14
C ASP A 364 -5.90 -12.55 -5.18
N TRP A 365 -7.05 -12.97 -5.72
CA TRP A 365 -8.25 -13.28 -4.96
C TRP A 365 -7.99 -14.39 -3.92
N PHE A 366 -7.05 -15.30 -4.18
CA PHE A 366 -6.75 -16.46 -3.34
C PHE A 366 -5.60 -16.24 -2.36
N THR A 367 -5.24 -14.99 -2.11
CA THR A 367 -4.28 -14.64 -1.05
C THR A 367 -4.99 -14.23 0.23
N PRO A 368 -4.30 -14.27 1.39
CA PRO A 368 -4.85 -13.79 2.64
C PRO A 368 -5.39 -12.35 2.50
N SER A 369 -6.64 -12.17 2.93
CA SER A 369 -7.39 -10.90 2.82
C SER A 369 -7.53 -10.34 1.40
N HIS A 370 -7.20 -11.12 0.36
CA HIS A 370 -7.19 -10.70 -1.05
C HIS A 370 -6.23 -9.54 -1.35
N LEU A 371 -5.31 -9.21 -0.44
CA LEU A 371 -4.36 -8.10 -0.59
C LEU A 371 -2.98 -8.56 -1.08
N GLY A 372 -2.83 -9.85 -1.32
CA GLY A 372 -1.64 -10.42 -1.91
C GLY A 372 -1.62 -10.33 -3.44
N VAL A 373 -0.52 -10.81 -4.02
CA VAL A 373 -0.31 -10.81 -5.47
C VAL A 373 0.13 -12.17 -6.00
N SER A 374 -0.32 -12.46 -7.21
CA SER A 374 0.22 -13.52 -8.06
C SER A 374 1.40 -12.95 -8.82
N ARG A 375 2.56 -13.61 -8.75
CA ARG A 375 3.79 -13.15 -9.38
C ARG A 375 4.20 -14.07 -10.53
N TYR A 376 4.53 -13.45 -11.67
CA TYR A 376 4.99 -14.12 -12.87
C TYR A 376 6.34 -13.56 -13.31
N ASP A 377 7.39 -14.37 -13.20
CA ASP A 377 8.71 -14.05 -13.74
C ASP A 377 8.70 -14.33 -15.25
N VAL A 378 8.58 -13.26 -16.04
CA VAL A 378 8.47 -13.28 -17.52
C VAL A 378 9.81 -13.02 -18.20
N LYS A 379 10.91 -13.09 -17.45
CA LYS A 379 12.27 -12.93 -17.98
C LYS A 379 12.52 -13.97 -19.08
N ARG A 380 13.11 -13.53 -20.21
CA ARG A 380 13.51 -14.49 -21.25
C ARG A 380 14.48 -15.50 -20.62
N PRO A 381 14.30 -16.82 -20.85
CA PRO A 381 15.30 -17.79 -20.48
C PRO A 381 16.64 -17.31 -21.05
N GLN A 382 17.66 -17.14 -20.21
CA GLN A 382 19.00 -16.93 -20.73
C GLN A 382 19.29 -18.15 -21.61
N ALA A 383 19.57 -17.91 -22.89
CA ALA A 383 20.03 -18.96 -23.77
C ALA A 383 21.25 -19.59 -23.09
N VAL A 384 21.09 -20.81 -22.60
CA VAL A 384 22.19 -21.56 -22.00
C VAL A 384 23.19 -21.69 -23.15
N ALA A 385 24.28 -20.93 -23.08
CA ALA A 385 25.34 -21.01 -24.05
C ALA A 385 25.81 -22.47 -24.05
N ALA A 386 25.53 -23.19 -25.15
CA ALA A 386 26.06 -24.52 -25.35
C ALA A 386 27.58 -24.39 -25.37
N SER A 387 28.22 -24.84 -24.28
CA SER A 387 29.66 -24.98 -24.12
C SER A 387 30.20 -26.13 -24.96
#